data_AF-A0A2R3Z731-F1
#
_entry.id   AF-A0A2R3Z731-F1
#
_cell.length_a   1.000
_cell.length_b   1.000
_cell.length_c   1.000
_cell.angle_alpha   90.00
_cell.angle_beta   90.00
_cell.angle_gamma   90.00
#
_symmetry.space_group_name_H-M   'P 1'
#
loop_
_entity.id
_entity.type
_entity.pdbx_description
1 polymer ?
#
loop_
_entity_poly.entity_id
_entity_poly.type
_entity_poly.pdbx_seq_one_letter_code
_entity_poly.pdbx_strand_id
1 'polypeptide(L)'
;MFTFKEIDQRIKNYEEELKWGFNTLKNYDDEYLKPVLLENGYDKIKIEFYCFVTSSYIDLLCTYRNLKRSKTNWERTYNIKFAYLIVYETINTYYKYKGEVFKLIKKEDRERYRGFFDMLNRELAEFKEDYQYDKLMPRIRNEFSAHYDKSFIEYYSKYELLENKESTEIIRDFLYFINPLHYFTFSWLKGEIDDFLFINSWMT
;
A
#
# COMPACT_ATOMS: atom_id res chain seq x y z
N MET A 1 -10.03 14.06 7.17
CA MET A 1 -8.73 13.66 7.78
C MET A 1 -9.01 12.73 8.95
N PHE A 2 -8.46 11.51 8.96
CA PHE A 2 -8.77 10.52 10.01
C PHE A 2 -8.36 10.97 11.42
N THR A 3 -9.26 10.75 12.37
CA THR A 3 -9.04 10.80 13.81
C THR A 3 -8.20 9.60 14.27
N PHE A 4 -7.56 9.71 15.43
CA PHE A 4 -6.79 8.59 15.99
C PHE A 4 -7.67 7.35 16.23
N LYS A 5 -8.91 7.55 16.68
CA LYS A 5 -9.86 6.46 16.91
C LYS A 5 -10.19 5.71 15.61
N GLU A 6 -10.39 6.44 14.51
CA GLU A 6 -10.65 5.83 13.20
C GLU A 6 -9.42 5.06 12.68
N ILE A 7 -8.22 5.61 12.84
CA ILE A 7 -6.98 4.93 12.45
C ILE A 7 -6.83 3.62 13.24
N ASP A 8 -6.98 3.67 14.57
CA ASP A 8 -6.81 2.50 15.43
C ASP A 8 -7.87 1.43 15.13
N GLN A 9 -9.12 1.83 14.86
CA GLN A 9 -10.18 0.90 14.47
C GLN A 9 -9.89 0.22 13.13
N ARG A 10 -9.44 1.00 12.13
CA ARG A 10 -9.08 0.45 10.80
C ARG A 10 -7.92 -0.53 10.92
N ILE A 11 -6.85 -0.17 11.63
CA ILE A 11 -5.71 -1.07 11.87
C ILE A 11 -6.19 -2.38 12.49
N LYS A 12 -7.00 -2.32 13.55
CA LYS A 12 -7.49 -3.52 14.23
C LYS A 12 -8.34 -4.41 13.31
N ASN A 13 -9.23 -3.82 12.52
CA ASN A 13 -10.06 -4.58 11.58
C ASN A 13 -9.19 -5.29 10.52
N TYR A 14 -8.27 -4.56 9.91
CA TYR A 14 -7.42 -5.10 8.85
C TYR A 14 -6.35 -6.07 9.36
N GLU A 15 -5.95 -5.98 10.64
CA GLU A 15 -5.09 -6.97 11.28
C GLU A 15 -5.76 -8.35 11.34
N GLU A 16 -7.05 -8.42 11.68
CA GLU A 16 -7.80 -9.68 11.68
C GLU A 16 -7.97 -10.25 10.26
N GLU A 17 -8.19 -9.39 9.27
CA GLU A 17 -8.23 -9.77 7.86
C GLU A 17 -6.88 -10.35 7.38
N LEU A 18 -5.76 -9.76 7.78
CA LEU A 18 -4.42 -10.30 7.49
C LEU A 18 -4.16 -11.64 8.16
N LYS A 19 -4.59 -11.82 9.41
CA LYS A 19 -4.48 -13.12 10.11
C LYS A 19 -5.24 -14.20 9.36
N TRP A 20 -6.45 -13.89 8.89
CA TRP A 20 -7.22 -14.79 8.04
C TRP A 20 -6.46 -15.12 6.74
N GLY A 21 -5.96 -14.11 6.03
CA GLY A 21 -5.24 -14.29 4.77
C GLY A 21 -3.97 -15.14 4.93
N PHE A 22 -3.18 -14.88 5.98
CA PHE A 22 -2.00 -15.67 6.32
C PHE A 22 -2.35 -17.13 6.60
N ASN A 23 -3.36 -17.40 7.43
CA ASN A 23 -3.78 -18.76 7.75
C ASN A 23 -4.30 -19.50 6.51
N THR A 24 -5.00 -18.80 5.62
CA THR A 24 -5.47 -19.37 4.35
C THR A 24 -4.29 -19.74 3.45
N LEU A 25 -3.31 -18.85 3.29
CA LEU A 25 -2.11 -19.10 2.49
C LEU A 25 -1.25 -20.24 3.04
N LYS A 26 -1.07 -20.30 4.36
CA LYS A 26 -0.31 -21.35 5.05
C LYS A 26 -0.86 -22.75 4.75
N ASN A 27 -2.18 -22.86 4.61
CA ASN A 27 -2.88 -24.11 4.39
C ASN A 27 -3.35 -24.27 2.93
N TYR A 28 -2.90 -23.41 2.01
CA TYR A 28 -3.45 -23.37 0.64
C TYR A 28 -3.17 -24.65 -0.15
N ASP A 29 -2.00 -25.25 0.07
CA ASP A 29 -1.58 -26.48 -0.61
C ASP A 29 -1.98 -27.76 0.13
N ASP A 30 -2.84 -27.64 1.16
CA ASP A 30 -3.49 -28.78 1.79
C ASP A 30 -4.47 -29.44 0.80
N GLU A 31 -4.35 -30.76 0.64
CA GLU A 31 -5.09 -31.54 -0.36
C GLU A 31 -6.61 -31.49 -0.17
N TYR A 32 -7.07 -31.29 1.06
CA TYR A 32 -8.49 -31.20 1.40
C TYR A 32 -9.04 -29.78 1.30
N LEU A 33 -8.22 -28.77 1.66
CA LEU A 33 -8.67 -27.37 1.65
C LEU A 33 -8.57 -26.71 0.29
N LYS A 34 -7.57 -27.07 -0.53
CA LYS A 34 -7.34 -26.46 -1.85
C LYS A 34 -8.55 -26.51 -2.78
N PRO A 35 -9.26 -27.65 -2.93
CA PRO A 35 -10.46 -27.69 -3.77
C PRO A 35 -11.56 -26.76 -3.26
N VAL A 36 -11.77 -26.72 -1.93
CA VAL A 36 -12.77 -25.86 -1.28
C VAL A 36 -12.44 -24.38 -1.49
N LEU A 37 -11.17 -23.98 -1.36
CA LEU A 37 -10.75 -22.60 -1.59
C LEU A 37 -10.99 -22.17 -3.04
N LEU A 38 -10.63 -23.02 -4.00
CA LEU A 38 -10.83 -22.75 -5.42
C LEU A 38 -12.32 -22.69 -5.80
N GLU A 39 -13.14 -23.57 -5.25
CA GLU A 39 -14.60 -23.56 -5.45
C GLU A 39 -15.23 -22.25 -4.95
N ASN A 40 -14.71 -21.71 -3.82
CA ASN A 40 -15.11 -20.42 -3.29
C ASN A 40 -14.42 -19.21 -3.99
N GLY A 41 -13.66 -19.44 -5.07
CA GLY A 41 -13.03 -18.39 -5.87
C GLY A 41 -11.77 -17.76 -5.25
N TYR A 42 -11.23 -18.37 -4.20
CA TYR A 42 -10.01 -17.93 -3.50
C TYR A 42 -8.75 -18.50 -4.17
N ASP A 43 -8.31 -17.86 -5.25
CA ASP A 43 -7.01 -18.16 -5.86
C ASP A 43 -5.85 -17.65 -4.99
N LYS A 44 -4.74 -18.40 -4.93
CA LYS A 44 -3.54 -18.03 -4.15
C LYS A 44 -3.07 -16.61 -4.44
N ILE A 45 -3.01 -16.24 -5.72
CA ILE A 45 -2.60 -14.89 -6.17
C ILE A 45 -3.56 -13.81 -5.67
N LYS A 46 -4.87 -14.08 -5.60
CA LYS A 46 -5.85 -13.11 -5.06
C LYS A 46 -5.58 -12.83 -3.59
N ILE A 47 -5.39 -13.90 -2.80
CA ILE A 47 -5.15 -13.80 -1.37
C ILE A 47 -3.82 -13.11 -1.12
N GLU A 48 -2.74 -13.50 -1.82
CA GLU A 48 -1.43 -12.86 -1.69
C GLU A 48 -1.48 -11.37 -2.02
N PHE A 49 -2.13 -11.00 -3.12
CA PHE A 49 -2.23 -9.61 -3.53
C PHE A 49 -3.04 -8.79 -2.53
N TYR A 50 -4.17 -9.32 -2.07
CA TYR A 50 -4.96 -8.69 -1.02
C TYR A 50 -4.14 -8.49 0.27
N CYS A 51 -3.52 -9.56 0.80
CA CYS A 51 -2.68 -9.48 1.99
C CYS A 51 -1.58 -8.43 1.85
N PHE A 52 -0.93 -8.37 0.69
CA PHE A 52 0.11 -7.39 0.42
C PHE A 52 -0.39 -5.93 0.48
N VAL A 53 -1.53 -5.68 -0.18
CA VAL A 53 -2.14 -4.35 -0.20
C VAL A 53 -2.63 -3.97 1.19
N THR A 54 -3.26 -4.89 1.91
CA THR A 54 -3.74 -4.68 3.29
C THR A 54 -2.59 -4.42 4.25
N SER A 55 -1.49 -5.16 4.18
CA SER A 55 -0.32 -4.92 5.04
C SER A 55 0.31 -3.57 4.76
N SER A 56 0.50 -3.23 3.48
CA SER A 56 1.00 -1.91 3.07
C SER A 56 0.09 -0.77 3.57
N TYR A 57 -1.23 -0.98 3.52
CA TYR A 57 -2.21 -0.01 4.02
C TYR A 57 -2.13 0.18 5.53
N ILE A 58 -2.03 -0.91 6.30
CA ILE A 58 -1.83 -0.87 7.76
C ILE A 58 -0.52 -0.17 8.11
N ASP A 59 0.58 -0.49 7.42
CA ASP A 59 1.88 0.11 7.67
C ASP A 59 1.85 1.62 7.45
N LEU A 60 1.18 2.10 6.41
CA LEU A 60 0.96 3.53 6.17
C LEU A 60 0.10 4.16 7.27
N LEU A 61 -0.97 3.51 7.72
CA LEU A 61 -1.80 4.02 8.82
C LEU A 61 -1.03 4.10 10.14
N CYS A 62 -0.23 3.09 10.47
CA CYS A 62 0.66 3.09 11.61
C CYS A 62 1.66 4.24 11.53
N THR A 63 2.30 4.41 10.37
CA THR A 63 3.28 5.47 10.12
C THR A 63 2.65 6.86 10.22
N TYR A 64 1.45 7.04 9.65
CA TYR A 64 0.69 8.27 9.72
C TYR A 64 0.31 8.63 11.17
N ARG A 65 -0.19 7.66 11.93
CA ARG A 65 -0.51 7.81 13.36
C ARG A 65 0.73 8.25 14.15
N ASN A 66 1.87 7.60 13.90
CA ASN A 66 3.12 7.88 14.59
C ASN A 66 3.68 9.26 14.20
N LEU A 67 3.59 9.64 12.93
CA LEU A 67 3.97 10.99 12.47
C LEU A 67 3.14 12.07 13.16
N LYS A 68 1.81 11.89 13.29
CA LYS A 68 0.92 12.82 14.02
C LYS A 68 1.20 12.90 15.53
N ARG A 69 1.81 11.86 16.12
CA ARG A 69 2.18 11.81 17.54
C ARG A 69 3.64 12.19 17.82
N SER A 70 4.43 12.38 16.78
CA SER A 70 5.86 12.67 16.91
C SER A 70 6.07 13.97 17.69
N LYS A 71 6.94 13.91 18.70
CA LYS A 71 7.26 15.04 19.59
C LYS A 71 8.60 15.68 19.21
N THR A 72 9.44 14.95 18.49
CA THR A 72 10.77 15.39 18.07
C THR A 72 10.91 15.36 16.54
N ASN A 73 11.81 16.16 15.99
CA ASN A 73 12.13 16.11 14.56
C ASN A 73 12.67 14.73 14.17
N TRP A 74 13.43 14.08 15.05
CA TRP A 74 13.97 12.75 14.78
C TRP A 74 12.87 11.69 14.57
N GLU A 75 11.85 11.68 15.43
CA GLU A 75 10.68 10.80 15.26
C GLU A 75 9.94 11.11 13.95
N ARG A 76 9.80 12.39 13.59
CA ARG A 76 9.17 12.79 12.32
C ARG A 76 9.97 12.25 11.14
N THR A 77 11.28 12.50 11.10
CA THR A 77 12.12 12.04 10.01
C THR A 77 12.17 10.51 9.93
N TYR A 78 12.21 9.81 11.06
CA TYR A 78 12.11 8.34 11.08
C TYR A 78 10.84 7.83 10.41
N ASN A 79 9.67 8.39 10.78
CA ASN A 79 8.40 7.99 10.19
C ASN A 79 8.31 8.37 8.70
N ILE A 80 8.84 9.53 8.29
CA ILE A 80 8.89 9.92 6.88
C ILE A 80 9.75 8.92 6.08
N LYS A 81 10.95 8.57 6.54
CA LYS A 81 11.80 7.55 5.88
C LYS A 81 11.05 6.24 5.69
N PHE A 82 10.37 5.81 6.74
CA PHE A 82 9.61 4.57 6.72
C PHE A 82 8.44 4.65 5.73
N ALA A 83 7.74 5.78 5.65
CA ALA A 83 6.72 6.04 4.65
C ALA A 83 7.26 5.91 3.21
N TYR A 84 8.38 6.57 2.90
CA TYR A 84 9.00 6.46 1.57
C TYR A 84 9.36 5.00 1.24
N LEU A 85 9.86 4.23 2.22
CA LEU A 85 10.16 2.82 2.02
C LEU A 85 8.90 1.99 1.73
N ILE A 86 7.82 2.19 2.50
CA ILE A 86 6.54 1.50 2.26
C ILE A 86 6.03 1.82 0.86
N VAL A 87 5.96 3.11 0.50
CA VAL A 87 5.54 3.58 -0.83
C VAL A 87 6.33 2.88 -1.94
N TYR A 88 7.66 2.83 -1.81
CA TYR A 88 8.53 2.18 -2.78
C TYR A 88 8.22 0.69 -2.95
N GLU A 89 8.12 -0.06 -1.87
CA GLU A 89 7.84 -1.49 -1.92
C GLU A 89 6.42 -1.79 -2.41
N THR A 90 5.43 -0.96 -2.02
CA THR A 90 4.05 -1.01 -2.52
C THR A 90 3.99 -0.84 -4.03
N ILE A 91 4.62 0.20 -4.57
CA ILE A 91 4.60 0.48 -6.02
C ILE A 91 5.24 -0.66 -6.81
N ASN A 92 6.42 -1.12 -6.39
CA ASN A 92 7.13 -2.18 -7.11
C ASN A 92 6.35 -3.50 -7.11
N THR A 93 5.74 -3.83 -5.98
CA THR A 93 4.97 -5.07 -5.85
C THR A 93 3.62 -4.97 -6.55
N TYR A 94 2.95 -3.81 -6.53
CA TYR A 94 1.76 -3.54 -7.33
C TYR A 94 2.01 -3.84 -8.82
N TYR A 95 3.09 -3.32 -9.40
CA TYR A 95 3.40 -3.57 -10.81
C TYR A 95 3.68 -5.05 -11.11
N LYS A 96 4.26 -5.80 -10.16
CA LYS A 96 4.44 -7.26 -10.29
C LYS A 96 3.11 -8.01 -10.29
N TYR A 97 2.22 -7.70 -9.34
CA TYR A 97 0.95 -8.41 -9.21
C TYR A 97 -0.07 -8.01 -10.28
N LYS A 98 -0.15 -6.73 -10.67
CA LYS A 98 -1.14 -6.22 -11.65
C LYS A 98 -1.21 -7.08 -12.90
N GLY A 99 -0.06 -7.44 -13.48
CA GLY A 99 0.00 -8.27 -14.69
C GLY A 99 -0.58 -9.67 -14.47
N GLU A 100 -0.28 -10.30 -13.34
CA GLU A 100 -0.79 -11.63 -13.00
C GLU A 100 -2.28 -11.61 -12.66
N VAL A 101 -2.70 -10.61 -11.88
CA VAL A 101 -4.11 -10.35 -11.55
C VAL A 101 -4.92 -10.19 -12.83
N PHE A 102 -4.42 -9.41 -13.79
CA PHE A 102 -5.16 -9.15 -15.03
C PHE A 102 -5.42 -10.41 -15.87
N LYS A 103 -4.53 -11.40 -15.80
CA LYS A 103 -4.69 -12.69 -16.50
C LYS A 103 -5.82 -13.55 -15.92
N LEU A 104 -6.10 -13.39 -14.62
CA LEU A 104 -7.13 -14.16 -13.90
C LEU A 104 -8.54 -13.58 -14.05
N ILE A 105 -8.68 -12.41 -14.66
CA ILE A 105 -9.98 -11.75 -14.84
C ILE A 105 -10.74 -12.38 -16.01
N LYS A 106 -12.02 -12.69 -15.76
CA LYS A 106 -12.96 -13.19 -16.76
C LYS A 106 -13.09 -12.21 -17.92
N LYS A 107 -13.30 -12.71 -19.14
CA LYS A 107 -13.33 -11.88 -20.34
C LYS A 107 -14.37 -10.75 -20.26
N GLU A 108 -15.54 -11.03 -19.70
CA GLU A 108 -16.62 -10.07 -19.48
C GLU A 108 -16.24 -8.88 -18.57
N ASP A 109 -15.33 -9.10 -17.62
CA ASP A 109 -14.93 -8.09 -16.64
C ASP A 109 -13.69 -7.27 -17.05
N ARG A 110 -12.97 -7.69 -18.11
CA ARG A 110 -11.66 -7.12 -18.44
C ARG A 110 -11.65 -5.63 -18.69
N GLU A 111 -12.66 -5.09 -19.39
CA GLU A 111 -12.71 -3.65 -19.68
C GLU A 111 -12.90 -2.82 -18.40
N ARG A 112 -13.74 -3.30 -17.48
CA ARG A 112 -13.98 -2.66 -16.19
C ARG A 112 -12.69 -2.61 -15.36
N TYR A 113 -11.99 -3.73 -15.26
CA TYR A 113 -10.74 -3.79 -14.51
C TYR A 113 -9.61 -3.01 -15.19
N ARG A 114 -9.56 -2.99 -16.52
CA ARG A 114 -8.63 -2.15 -17.27
C ARG A 114 -8.85 -0.68 -16.91
N GLY A 115 -10.10 -0.20 -16.95
CA GLY A 115 -10.44 1.17 -16.57
C GLY A 115 -9.98 1.52 -15.14
N PHE A 116 -10.18 0.62 -14.19
CA PHE A 116 -9.69 0.80 -12.82
C PHE A 116 -8.16 0.87 -12.74
N PHE A 117 -7.46 -0.08 -13.36
CA PHE A 117 -6.01 -0.07 -13.34
C PHE A 117 -5.43 1.15 -14.07
N ASP A 118 -6.06 1.61 -15.14
CA ASP A 118 -5.65 2.81 -15.87
C ASP A 118 -5.81 4.06 -15.01
N MET A 119 -6.91 4.17 -14.28
CA MET A 119 -7.10 5.20 -13.25
C MET A 119 -5.98 5.13 -12.21
N LEU A 120 -5.75 3.97 -11.58
CA LEU A 120 -4.67 3.81 -10.58
C LEU A 120 -3.29 4.18 -11.12
N ASN A 121 -2.98 3.86 -12.38
CA ASN A 121 -1.68 4.22 -12.97
C ASN A 121 -1.55 5.72 -13.16
N ARG A 122 -2.63 6.42 -13.51
CA ARG A 122 -2.62 7.89 -13.65
C ARG A 122 -2.36 8.56 -12.30
N GLU A 123 -3.12 8.16 -11.28
CA GLU A 123 -2.93 8.66 -9.90
C GLU A 123 -1.51 8.41 -9.40
N LEU A 124 -0.97 7.22 -9.71
CA LEU A 124 0.39 6.89 -9.35
C LEU A 124 1.43 7.69 -10.16
N ALA A 125 1.14 8.02 -11.42
CA ALA A 125 2.01 8.85 -12.24
C ALA A 125 2.06 10.30 -11.71
N GLU A 126 0.90 10.87 -11.38
CA GLU A 126 0.78 12.20 -10.77
C GLU A 126 1.50 12.24 -9.43
N PHE A 127 1.26 11.26 -8.55
CA PHE A 127 2.00 11.12 -7.29
C PHE A 127 3.53 11.06 -7.52
N LYS A 128 3.99 10.30 -8.51
CA LYS A 128 5.44 10.21 -8.77
C LYS A 128 6.03 11.53 -9.23
N GLU A 129 5.28 12.31 -10.00
CA GLU A 129 5.69 13.63 -10.47
C GLU A 129 5.78 14.63 -9.32
N ASP A 130 4.71 14.76 -8.53
CA ASP A 130 4.60 15.70 -7.40
C ASP A 130 5.74 15.50 -6.38
N TYR A 131 6.08 14.24 -6.12
CA TYR A 131 7.08 13.87 -5.12
C TYR A 131 8.48 13.63 -5.70
N GLN A 132 8.72 13.93 -6.98
CA GLN A 132 9.97 13.62 -7.70
C GLN A 132 10.46 12.19 -7.41
N TYR A 133 9.52 11.25 -7.36
CA TYR A 133 9.72 9.91 -6.79
C TYR A 133 10.93 9.20 -7.42
N ASP A 134 11.03 9.20 -8.75
CA ASP A 134 12.09 8.48 -9.45
C ASP A 134 13.49 9.08 -9.18
N LYS A 135 13.56 10.35 -8.75
CA LYS A 135 14.82 11.03 -8.38
C LYS A 135 15.14 10.89 -6.89
N LEU A 136 14.16 11.08 -6.01
CA LEU A 136 14.36 11.08 -4.57
C LEU A 136 14.40 9.68 -3.97
N MET A 137 13.59 8.75 -4.47
CA MET A 137 13.42 7.43 -3.86
C MET A 137 14.69 6.57 -3.88
N PRO A 138 15.48 6.50 -4.99
CA PRO A 138 16.74 5.78 -4.98
C PRO A 138 17.73 6.33 -3.92
N ARG A 139 17.74 7.65 -3.74
CA ARG A 139 18.58 8.31 -2.72
C ARG A 139 18.09 7.98 -1.33
N ILE A 140 16.78 8.05 -1.08
CA ILE A 140 16.19 7.71 0.22
C ILE A 140 16.50 6.26 0.61
N ARG A 141 16.30 5.31 -0.32
CA ARG A 141 16.57 3.89 -0.10
C ARG A 141 18.04 3.61 0.18
N ASN A 142 18.94 4.12 -0.66
CA ASN A 142 20.38 3.82 -0.56
C ASN A 142 21.05 4.56 0.60
N GLU A 143 20.66 5.81 0.84
CA GLU A 143 21.39 6.71 1.74
C GLU A 143 20.79 6.80 3.15
N PHE A 144 19.51 6.43 3.36
CA PHE A 144 18.84 6.63 4.65
C PHE A 144 18.34 5.36 5.34
N SER A 145 18.02 4.31 4.57
CA SER A 145 17.42 3.08 5.11
C SER A 145 18.39 1.90 5.15
N ALA A 146 19.39 1.85 4.25
CA ALA A 146 20.30 0.71 4.12
C ALA A 146 21.56 0.82 4.99
N HIS A 147 22.20 2.00 5.07
CA HIS A 147 23.49 2.16 5.75
C HIS A 147 23.65 3.53 6.41
N TYR A 148 24.27 3.57 7.60
CA TYR A 148 24.82 4.80 8.13
C TYR A 148 26.03 5.21 7.29
N ASP A 149 26.07 6.48 6.88
CA ASP A 149 27.24 7.01 6.22
C ASP A 149 28.43 7.03 7.19
N LYS A 150 29.65 6.82 6.68
CA LYS A 150 30.87 6.97 7.49
C LYS A 150 31.05 8.42 7.94
N SER A 151 30.60 9.38 7.13
CA SER A 151 30.58 10.80 7.46
C SER A 151 29.24 11.17 8.10
N PHE A 152 29.26 11.47 9.40
CA PHE A 152 28.03 11.89 10.09
C PHE A 152 27.47 13.21 9.56
N ILE A 153 28.33 14.11 9.05
CA ILE A 153 27.89 15.36 8.42
C ILE A 153 27.12 15.07 7.13
N GLU A 154 27.63 14.16 6.29
CA GLU A 154 26.91 13.73 5.08
C GLU A 154 25.64 12.98 5.45
N TYR A 155 25.66 12.16 6.50
CA TYR A 155 24.47 11.49 7.01
C TYR A 155 23.40 12.49 7.47
N TYR A 156 23.78 13.52 8.22
CA TYR A 156 22.85 14.49 8.81
C TYR A 156 22.34 15.52 7.80
N SER A 157 23.18 16.03 6.91
CA SER A 157 22.77 16.97 5.84
C SER A 157 21.71 16.37 4.91
N LYS A 158 21.71 15.04 4.74
CA LYS A 158 20.65 14.33 4.01
C LYS A 158 19.27 14.49 4.69
N TYR A 159 19.19 14.67 6.01
CA TYR A 159 17.90 14.86 6.71
C TYR A 159 17.19 16.15 6.29
N GLU A 160 17.92 17.19 5.89
CA GLU A 160 17.35 18.43 5.40
C GLU A 160 16.48 18.22 4.14
N LEU A 161 16.77 17.18 3.34
CA LEU A 161 15.97 16.80 2.17
C LEU A 161 14.58 16.26 2.54
N LEU A 162 14.41 15.75 3.77
CA LEU A 162 13.17 15.13 4.26
C LEU A 162 12.36 16.05 5.17
N GLU A 163 12.91 17.19 5.59
CA GLU A 163 12.21 18.17 6.44
C GLU A 163 11.31 19.13 5.64
N ASN A 164 11.30 19.03 4.30
CA ASN A 164 10.36 19.80 3.47
C ASN A 164 8.91 19.39 3.81
N LYS A 165 8.00 20.37 3.88
CA LYS A 165 6.56 20.15 4.11
C LYS A 165 5.96 19.13 3.15
N GLU A 166 6.42 19.09 1.90
CA GLU A 166 6.00 18.11 0.90
C GLU A 166 6.19 16.68 1.42
N SER A 167 7.32 16.36 2.05
CA SER A 167 7.61 15.03 2.60
C SER A 167 6.64 14.57 3.70
N THR A 168 5.87 15.47 4.32
CA THR A 168 4.84 15.09 5.31
C THR A 168 3.50 14.73 4.69
N GLU A 169 3.22 15.19 3.46
CA GLU A 169 1.97 14.93 2.75
C GLU A 169 2.00 13.61 1.97
N ILE A 170 3.20 13.06 1.73
CA ILE A 170 3.39 11.82 0.97
C ILE A 170 2.53 10.66 1.48
N ILE A 171 2.36 10.51 2.79
CA ILE A 171 1.54 9.43 3.37
C ILE A 171 0.07 9.65 3.03
N ARG A 172 -0.42 10.88 3.19
CA ARG A 172 -1.81 11.24 2.91
C ARG A 172 -2.10 11.05 1.43
N ASP A 173 -1.20 11.53 0.58
CA ASP A 173 -1.40 11.50 -0.86
C ASP A 173 -1.30 10.07 -1.40
N PHE A 174 -0.39 9.25 -0.86
CA PHE A 174 -0.32 7.84 -1.23
C PHE A 174 -1.50 7.01 -0.68
N LEU A 175 -2.14 7.43 0.42
CA LEU A 175 -3.38 6.82 0.90
C LEU A 175 -4.52 6.95 -0.13
N TYR A 176 -4.54 8.00 -0.97
CA TYR A 176 -5.50 8.12 -2.07
C TYR A 176 -5.28 7.06 -3.16
N PHE A 177 -4.05 6.60 -3.36
CA PHE A 177 -3.77 5.48 -4.26
C PHE A 177 -4.09 4.12 -3.62
N ILE A 178 -3.62 3.89 -2.39
CA ILE A 178 -3.70 2.55 -1.78
C ILE A 178 -5.10 2.19 -1.26
N ASN A 179 -5.92 3.18 -0.88
CA ASN A 179 -7.26 2.92 -0.37
C ASN A 179 -8.19 2.32 -1.45
N PRO A 180 -8.33 2.90 -2.66
CA PRO A 180 -9.07 2.27 -3.74
C PRO A 180 -8.51 0.90 -4.13
N LEU A 181 -7.18 0.75 -4.13
CA LEU A 181 -6.55 -0.54 -4.41
C LEU A 181 -6.93 -1.61 -3.36
N HIS A 182 -6.97 -1.24 -2.08
CA HIS A 182 -7.38 -2.14 -0.99
C HIS A 182 -8.84 -2.56 -1.12
N TYR A 183 -9.74 -1.60 -1.39
CA TYR A 183 -11.15 -1.93 -1.63
C TYR A 183 -11.31 -2.86 -2.82
N PHE A 184 -10.60 -2.58 -3.92
CA PHE A 184 -10.61 -3.43 -5.08
C PHE A 184 -10.14 -4.86 -4.76
N THR A 185 -9.01 -5.03 -4.07
CA THR A 185 -8.51 -6.37 -3.75
C THR A 185 -9.45 -7.12 -2.82
N PHE A 186 -10.10 -6.45 -1.88
CA PHE A 186 -11.14 -7.03 -1.02
C PHE A 186 -12.37 -7.46 -1.82
N SER A 187 -12.92 -6.58 -2.66
CA SER A 187 -14.05 -6.87 -3.54
C SER A 187 -13.76 -8.02 -4.50
N TRP A 188 -12.57 -8.02 -5.10
CA TRP A 188 -12.12 -9.08 -6.00
C TRP A 188 -11.97 -10.41 -5.28
N LEU A 189 -11.47 -10.40 -4.04
CA LEU A 189 -11.36 -11.57 -3.19
C LEU A 189 -12.75 -12.16 -2.85
N LYS A 190 -13.76 -11.31 -2.67
CA LYS A 190 -15.15 -11.72 -2.38
C LYS A 190 -15.97 -12.10 -3.61
N GLY A 191 -15.48 -11.79 -4.82
CA GLY A 191 -16.26 -11.91 -6.05
C GLY A 191 -17.39 -10.89 -6.17
N GLU A 192 -17.37 -9.85 -5.33
CA GLU A 192 -18.37 -8.79 -5.25
C GLU A 192 -17.75 -7.50 -5.78
N ILE A 193 -17.79 -7.31 -7.10
CA ILE A 193 -17.23 -6.11 -7.73
C ILE A 193 -18.23 -4.96 -7.55
N ASP A 194 -18.04 -4.13 -6.53
CA ASP A 194 -18.93 -3.01 -6.24
C ASP A 194 -18.61 -1.80 -7.14
N ASP A 195 -19.51 -1.47 -8.07
CA ASP A 195 -19.39 -0.32 -8.99
C ASP A 195 -19.37 1.03 -8.25
N PHE A 196 -19.97 1.11 -7.06
CA PHE A 196 -20.12 2.34 -6.28
C PHE A 196 -18.83 2.71 -5.53
N LEU A 197 -18.02 1.71 -5.15
CA LEU A 197 -16.73 1.92 -4.46
C LEU A 197 -15.67 2.55 -5.38
N PHE A 198 -15.76 2.35 -6.71
CA PHE A 198 -14.87 3.00 -7.69
C PHE A 198 -15.06 4.52 -7.75
N ILE A 199 -16.28 5.00 -7.47
CA ILE A 199 -16.65 6.42 -7.58
C ILE A 199 -16.55 7.13 -6.21
N ASN A 200 -16.89 6.45 -5.10
CA ASN A 200 -16.99 7.09 -3.79
C ASN A 200 -15.79 6.87 -2.85
N SER A 201 -14.82 5.99 -3.17
CA SER A 201 -13.58 5.86 -2.37
C SER A 201 -12.73 7.15 -2.35
N TRP A 202 -13.10 8.11 -3.19
CA TRP A 202 -12.56 9.46 -3.33
C TRP A 202 -13.16 10.51 -2.36
N MET A 203 -14.34 10.26 -1.76
CA MET A 203 -15.14 11.33 -1.14
C MET A 203 -15.35 11.26 0.39
N THR A 204 -14.65 10.40 1.12
CA THR A 204 -14.72 10.38 2.62
C THR A 204 -13.38 10.18 3.29
#